data_AF-A0A1C9JBP6-F1
#
_entry.id   AF-A0A1C9JBP6-F1
#
_cell.length_a   1.000
_cell.length_b   1.000
_cell.length_c   1.000
_cell.angle_alpha   90.00
_cell.angle_beta   90.00
_cell.angle_gamma   90.00
#
_symmetry.space_group_name_H-M   'P 1'
#
loop_
_entity.id
_entity.type
_entity.pdbx_description
1 polymer ?
#
loop_
_entity_poly.entity_id
_entity_poly.type
_entity_poly.pdbx_seq_one_letter_code
_entity_poly.pdbx_strand_id
1 'polypeptide(L)'
;MLSWIEKDSSEEGGLWTRCDQCGAVLYIKHLKENYYVCSTCHSNLQMTSRERFHSLIDPGTWQPFDETLSSIDILKFQDQKSYVSRLQEAQYHTNLQDAIITGTGLLEEIPIALGIMDFNFMGGSMGSVVGEKITRLIEYAANEGLILILVCASGGARMHEGILSLMQMAKISAALNIYQNHANLMYISILTSPTTGGVTASFAMLGDIIIAEPNALIGFAGRRVIEQTLQEKLPENFQTAEYLLEHGLLDLIIPREFLKEAIYEILDIYKQTAFTYPSKVPSYFSPCLNLLTEEKIRRTSEANPYLKKLPFLNQNLGGARASAGALLYNPQKLFQFLNGSMVLGEQEP
;
A
#
# COMPACT_ATOMS: atom_id res chain seq x y z
N MET A 1 -19.51 -9.00 -13.62
CA MET A 1 -19.69 -10.46 -13.52
C MET A 1 -18.29 -11.06 -13.57
N LEU A 2 -17.68 -11.23 -12.40
CA LEU A 2 -16.23 -11.47 -12.22
C LEU A 2 -15.95 -12.97 -12.17
N SER A 3 -15.33 -13.52 -13.21
CA SER A 3 -15.05 -14.95 -13.41
C SER A 3 -13.84 -15.49 -12.61
N TRP A 4 -13.39 -14.76 -11.60
CA TRP A 4 -12.16 -15.05 -10.85
C TRP A 4 -12.42 -15.40 -9.38
N ILE A 5 -13.64 -15.12 -8.88
CA ILE A 5 -14.04 -15.40 -7.50
C ILE A 5 -14.12 -16.92 -7.22
N GLU A 6 -14.24 -17.75 -8.25
CA GLU A 6 -14.40 -19.21 -8.11
C GLU A 6 -13.23 -20.04 -8.66
N LYS A 7 -12.14 -19.40 -9.10
CA LYS A 7 -10.92 -20.15 -9.46
C LYS A 7 -10.00 -20.21 -8.26
N ASP A 8 -10.34 -21.10 -7.33
CA ASP A 8 -9.32 -21.83 -6.57
C ASP A 8 -8.38 -22.44 -7.61
N SER A 9 -7.25 -21.77 -7.80
CA SER A 9 -6.23 -22.17 -8.74
C SER A 9 -5.64 -23.48 -8.23
N SER A 10 -6.05 -24.56 -8.89
CA SER A 10 -5.25 -25.74 -9.21
C SER A 10 -4.14 -26.07 -8.21
N GLU A 11 -4.42 -27.10 -7.41
CA GLU A 11 -3.54 -27.86 -6.54
C GLU A 11 -2.18 -28.22 -7.19
N GLU A 12 -1.23 -27.27 -7.24
CA GLU A 12 0.20 -27.56 -7.40
C GLU A 12 0.99 -27.26 -6.10
N GLY A 13 0.29 -27.20 -4.96
CA GLY A 13 0.88 -27.07 -3.63
C GLY A 13 0.98 -28.42 -2.93
N GLY A 14 2.19 -28.84 -2.56
CA GLY A 14 2.37 -30.04 -1.75
C GLY A 14 1.60 -29.97 -0.44
N LEU A 15 1.08 -31.10 0.06
CA LEU A 15 0.30 -31.16 1.32
C LEU A 15 1.09 -30.72 2.56
N TRP A 16 2.41 -30.69 2.45
CA TRP A 16 3.34 -30.46 3.54
C TRP A 16 4.34 -29.36 3.17
N THR A 17 4.68 -28.53 4.15
CA THR A 17 5.76 -27.55 4.06
C THR A 17 6.75 -27.76 5.19
N ARG A 18 7.95 -27.18 5.09
CA ARG A 18 8.99 -27.29 6.12
C ARG A 18 9.21 -25.93 6.76
N CYS A 19 9.32 -25.90 8.08
CA CYS A 19 9.64 -24.66 8.80
C CYS A 19 11.11 -24.29 8.58
N ASP A 20 11.37 -23.05 8.17
CA ASP A 20 12.74 -22.55 7.93
C ASP A 20 13.58 -22.43 9.21
N GLN A 21 12.94 -22.30 10.37
CA GLN A 21 13.61 -22.12 11.66
C GLN A 21 13.93 -23.45 12.36
N CYS A 22 12.91 -24.33 12.54
CA CYS A 22 13.09 -25.59 13.28
C CYS A 22 13.19 -26.84 12.39
N GLY A 23 12.94 -26.72 11.08
CA GLY A 23 12.99 -27.85 10.15
C GLY A 23 11.83 -28.85 10.26
N ALA A 24 10.84 -28.58 11.13
CA ALA A 24 9.65 -29.41 11.29
C ALA A 24 8.81 -29.44 10.00
N VAL A 25 8.20 -30.59 9.72
CA VAL A 25 7.29 -30.79 8.59
C VAL A 25 5.87 -30.46 9.06
N LEU A 26 5.24 -29.48 8.42
CA LEU A 26 3.97 -28.91 8.79
C LEU A 26 2.93 -29.21 7.71
N TYR A 27 1.72 -29.59 8.13
CA TYR A 27 0.60 -29.78 7.22
C TYR A 27 -0.02 -28.43 6.85
N ILE A 28 -0.16 -28.12 5.56
CA ILE A 28 -0.56 -26.77 5.11
C ILE A 28 -1.93 -26.37 5.63
N LYS A 29 -2.88 -27.30 5.74
CA LYS A 29 -4.22 -26.99 6.25
C LYS A 29 -4.17 -26.45 7.69
N HIS A 30 -3.45 -27.12 8.58
CA HIS A 30 -3.28 -26.67 9.97
C HIS A 30 -2.49 -25.36 10.03
N LEU A 31 -1.53 -25.17 9.10
CA LEU A 31 -0.78 -23.94 9.02
C LEU A 31 -1.67 -22.75 8.65
N LYS A 32 -2.63 -22.94 7.73
CA LYS A 32 -3.63 -21.91 7.38
C LYS A 32 -4.57 -21.60 8.54
N GLU A 33 -5.04 -22.62 9.24
CA GLU A 33 -5.87 -22.47 10.45
C GLU A 33 -5.12 -21.73 11.57
N ASN A 34 -3.79 -21.88 11.63
CA ASN A 34 -2.92 -21.21 12.59
C ASN A 34 -2.19 -19.98 12.02
N TYR A 35 -2.77 -19.29 11.03
CA TYR A 35 -2.25 -18.03 10.45
C TYR A 35 -0.76 -18.04 10.05
N TYR A 36 -0.28 -19.16 9.51
CA TYR A 36 1.12 -19.34 9.12
C TYR A 36 2.11 -19.23 10.28
N VAL A 37 1.70 -19.60 11.50
CA VAL A 37 2.56 -19.73 12.67
C VAL A 37 2.95 -21.19 12.88
N CYS A 38 4.24 -21.46 13.06
CA CYS A 38 4.73 -22.82 13.30
C CYS A 38 4.22 -23.36 14.65
N SER A 39 3.56 -24.53 14.64
CA SER A 39 3.06 -25.18 15.86
C SER A 39 4.14 -25.68 16.81
N THR A 40 5.40 -25.77 16.38
CA THR A 40 6.51 -26.32 17.18
C THR A 40 7.40 -25.22 17.76
N CYS A 41 7.77 -24.22 16.96
CA CYS A 41 8.68 -23.15 17.39
C CYS A 41 8.04 -21.75 17.41
N HIS A 42 6.75 -21.63 17.11
CA HIS A 42 5.98 -20.37 17.10
C HIS A 42 6.58 -19.26 16.20
N SER A 43 7.45 -19.63 15.25
CA SER A 43 7.99 -18.69 14.27
C SER A 43 6.94 -18.39 13.21
N ASN A 44 6.89 -17.13 12.80
CA ASN A 44 6.06 -16.66 11.69
C ASN A 44 6.65 -17.12 10.34
N LEU A 45 5.88 -17.88 9.56
CA LEU A 45 6.23 -18.25 8.19
C LEU A 45 5.77 -17.16 7.21
N GLN A 46 6.29 -17.21 5.99
CA GLN A 46 5.82 -16.34 4.90
C GLN A 46 4.33 -16.58 4.64
N MET A 47 3.60 -15.49 4.47
CA MET A 47 2.16 -15.47 4.22
C MET A 47 1.92 -14.57 3.02
N THR A 48 1.13 -15.04 2.06
CA THR A 48 0.83 -14.25 0.87
C THR A 48 -0.06 -13.06 1.23
N SER A 49 -0.05 -12.04 0.39
CA SER A 49 -0.96 -10.90 0.51
C SER A 49 -2.43 -11.32 0.51
N ARG A 50 -2.77 -12.37 -0.26
CA ARG A 50 -4.13 -12.93 -0.33
C ARG A 50 -4.58 -13.56 0.98
N GLU A 51 -3.75 -14.43 1.53
CA GLU A 51 -4.02 -15.05 2.82
C GLU A 51 -4.14 -13.99 3.91
N ARG A 52 -3.28 -12.96 3.86
CA ARG A 52 -3.30 -11.87 4.84
C ARG A 52 -4.61 -11.09 4.81
N PHE A 53 -5.12 -10.69 3.65
CA PHE A 53 -6.39 -9.95 3.63
C PHE A 53 -7.55 -10.86 4.08
N HIS A 54 -7.54 -12.15 3.74
CA HIS A 54 -8.54 -13.10 4.25
C HIS A 54 -8.52 -13.25 5.78
N SER A 55 -7.35 -13.08 6.42
CA SER A 55 -7.24 -13.12 7.88
C SER A 55 -7.72 -11.84 8.58
N LEU A 56 -7.73 -10.70 7.88
CA LEU A 56 -8.02 -9.39 8.47
C LEU A 56 -9.42 -8.86 8.08
N ILE A 57 -9.87 -9.13 6.87
CA ILE A 57 -11.11 -8.57 6.29
C ILE A 57 -12.26 -9.55 6.41
N ASP A 58 -13.44 -9.03 6.70
CA ASP A 58 -14.67 -9.79 6.82
C ASP A 58 -15.07 -10.41 5.47
N PRO A 59 -15.51 -11.69 5.45
CA PRO A 59 -15.83 -12.40 4.22
C PRO A 59 -16.84 -11.66 3.33
N GLY A 60 -16.52 -11.52 2.04
CA GLY A 60 -17.42 -10.91 1.05
C GLY A 60 -17.41 -9.37 1.02
N THR A 61 -16.58 -8.70 1.83
CA THR A 61 -16.55 -7.24 1.91
C THR A 61 -15.41 -6.58 1.11
N TRP A 62 -14.43 -7.38 0.67
CA TRP A 62 -13.24 -6.90 -0.04
C TRP A 62 -13.57 -6.25 -1.39
N GLN A 63 -13.11 -5.02 -1.58
CA GLN A 63 -13.22 -4.25 -2.82
C GLN A 63 -11.81 -3.83 -3.27
N PRO A 64 -11.20 -4.54 -4.25
CA PRO A 64 -9.83 -4.27 -4.67
C PRO A 64 -9.73 -3.02 -5.54
N PHE A 65 -8.60 -2.31 -5.42
CA PHE A 65 -8.25 -1.14 -6.21
C PHE A 65 -7.11 -1.42 -7.18
N ASP A 66 -7.15 -0.75 -8.34
CA ASP A 66 -6.06 -0.68 -9.32
C ASP A 66 -5.46 -2.05 -9.68
N GLU A 67 -6.30 -3.10 -9.80
CA GLU A 67 -5.87 -4.48 -10.05
C GLU A 67 -5.13 -4.64 -11.38
N THR A 68 -5.36 -3.75 -12.34
CA THR A 68 -4.75 -3.78 -13.68
C THR A 68 -3.47 -2.94 -13.77
N LEU A 69 -3.09 -2.22 -12.72
CA LEU A 69 -1.92 -1.34 -12.75
C LEU A 69 -0.63 -2.16 -12.64
N SER A 70 0.25 -2.06 -13.63
CA SER A 70 1.48 -2.85 -13.76
C SER A 70 2.70 -1.99 -14.06
N SER A 71 3.88 -2.38 -13.54
CA SER A 71 5.13 -1.66 -13.81
C SER A 71 5.55 -1.72 -15.28
N ILE A 72 6.25 -0.67 -15.72
CA ILE A 72 6.86 -0.57 -17.06
C ILE A 72 8.37 -0.33 -16.94
N ASP A 73 9.14 -0.87 -17.89
CA ASP A 73 10.60 -0.67 -17.92
C ASP A 73 10.97 0.60 -18.72
N ILE A 74 11.04 1.72 -18.03
CA ILE A 74 11.41 3.02 -18.62
C ILE A 74 12.92 3.11 -18.84
N LEU A 75 13.71 2.47 -17.98
CA LEU A 75 15.18 2.56 -17.97
C LEU A 75 15.84 1.55 -18.92
N LYS A 76 15.06 0.61 -19.49
CA LYS A 76 15.56 -0.55 -20.25
C LYS A 76 16.61 -1.31 -19.44
N PHE A 77 16.31 -1.52 -18.16
CA PHE A 77 17.27 -2.08 -17.21
C PHE A 77 17.53 -3.55 -17.52
N GLN A 78 18.81 -3.91 -17.60
CA GLN A 78 19.24 -5.28 -17.87
C GLN A 78 20.41 -5.65 -16.96
N ASP A 79 20.23 -6.76 -16.24
CA ASP A 79 21.32 -7.45 -15.57
C ASP A 79 21.51 -8.85 -16.18
N GLN A 80 21.64 -9.90 -15.37
CA GLN A 80 21.56 -11.29 -15.83
C GLN A 80 20.22 -11.61 -16.50
N LYS A 81 19.12 -10.97 -16.07
CA LYS A 81 17.79 -11.04 -16.66
C LYS A 81 17.30 -9.61 -16.98
N SER A 82 16.49 -9.46 -18.01
CA SER A 82 15.83 -8.17 -18.26
C SER A 82 14.82 -7.85 -17.17
N TYR A 83 14.62 -6.56 -16.84
CA TYR A 83 13.60 -6.19 -15.85
C TYR A 83 12.20 -6.65 -16.27
N VAL A 84 11.86 -6.54 -17.55
CA VAL A 84 10.59 -7.06 -18.11
C VAL A 84 10.42 -8.55 -17.84
N SER A 85 11.45 -9.37 -18.06
CA SER A 85 11.37 -10.81 -17.77
C SER A 85 11.19 -11.10 -16.28
N ARG A 86 11.83 -10.32 -15.39
CA ARG A 86 11.66 -10.46 -13.93
C ARG A 86 10.23 -10.11 -13.50
N LEU A 87 9.64 -9.08 -14.10
CA LEU A 87 8.25 -8.72 -13.87
C LEU A 87 7.31 -9.85 -14.31
N GLN A 88 7.47 -10.36 -15.53
CA GLN A 88 6.64 -11.45 -16.04
C GLN A 88 6.73 -12.71 -15.18
N GLU A 89 7.93 -13.09 -14.75
CA GLU A 89 8.16 -14.22 -13.84
C GLU A 89 7.48 -14.00 -12.49
N ALA A 90 7.66 -12.82 -11.88
CA ALA A 90 7.00 -12.48 -10.62
C ALA A 90 5.47 -12.47 -10.73
N GLN A 91 4.93 -11.89 -11.81
CA GLN A 91 3.49 -11.86 -12.09
C GLN A 91 2.93 -13.26 -12.29
N TYR A 92 3.64 -14.13 -13.01
CA TYR A 92 3.24 -15.52 -13.22
C TYR A 92 3.20 -16.31 -11.90
N HIS A 93 4.23 -16.18 -11.06
CA HIS A 93 4.30 -16.93 -9.81
C HIS A 93 3.31 -16.44 -8.75
N THR A 94 3.05 -15.14 -8.68
CA THR A 94 2.22 -14.54 -7.61
C THR A 94 0.78 -14.29 -8.04
N ASN A 95 0.50 -14.25 -9.34
CA ASN A 95 -0.75 -13.74 -9.92
C ASN A 95 -1.09 -12.31 -9.44
N LEU A 96 -0.06 -11.50 -9.16
CA LEU A 96 -0.18 -10.08 -8.82
C LEU A 96 0.44 -9.22 -9.92
N GLN A 97 -0.05 -8.00 -10.12
CA GLN A 97 0.57 -7.08 -11.08
C GLN A 97 1.83 -6.41 -10.53
N ASP A 98 1.88 -6.19 -9.21
CA ASP A 98 3.03 -5.67 -8.48
C ASP A 98 2.99 -6.13 -7.01
N ALA A 99 4.00 -5.79 -6.22
CA ALA A 99 4.26 -6.21 -4.85
C ALA A 99 3.30 -5.68 -3.78
N ILE A 100 2.12 -5.17 -4.16
CA ILE A 100 1.10 -4.72 -3.20
C ILE A 100 -0.31 -4.92 -3.75
N ILE A 101 -1.20 -5.40 -2.89
CA ILE A 101 -2.65 -5.32 -3.08
C ILE A 101 -3.21 -4.18 -2.25
N THR A 102 -4.15 -3.43 -2.79
CA THR A 102 -4.81 -2.31 -2.13
C THR A 102 -6.31 -2.41 -2.35
N GLY A 103 -7.10 -1.94 -1.41
CA GLY A 103 -8.54 -1.97 -1.50
C GLY A 103 -9.21 -1.52 -0.21
N THR A 104 -10.53 -1.61 -0.18
CA THR A 104 -11.34 -1.36 1.01
C THR A 104 -12.04 -2.64 1.45
N GLY A 105 -12.42 -2.70 2.72
CA GLY A 105 -13.21 -3.79 3.25
C GLY A 105 -13.69 -3.46 4.66
N LEU A 106 -14.38 -4.41 5.28
CA LEU A 106 -14.77 -4.30 6.68
C LEU A 106 -13.85 -5.16 7.55
N LEU A 107 -13.48 -4.66 8.71
CA LEU A 107 -12.82 -5.42 9.77
C LEU A 107 -13.73 -5.34 10.99
N GLU A 108 -14.39 -6.45 11.34
CA GLU A 108 -15.40 -6.50 12.41
C GLU A 108 -16.44 -5.37 12.23
N GLU A 109 -17.02 -5.29 11.02
CA GLU A 109 -18.00 -4.26 10.59
C GLU A 109 -17.44 -2.82 10.48
N ILE A 110 -16.16 -2.59 10.77
CA ILE A 110 -15.52 -1.28 10.66
C ILE A 110 -14.96 -1.08 9.25
N PRO A 111 -15.38 -0.03 8.50
CA PRO A 111 -14.84 0.21 7.17
C PRO A 111 -13.40 0.72 7.24
N ILE A 112 -12.51 0.03 6.53
CA ILE A 112 -11.08 0.34 6.49
C ILE A 112 -10.55 0.38 5.06
N ALA A 113 -9.49 1.17 4.85
CA ALA A 113 -8.63 1.14 3.68
C ALA A 113 -7.39 0.30 4.01
N LEU A 114 -7.13 -0.75 3.23
CA LEU A 114 -6.09 -1.74 3.51
C LEU A 114 -5.14 -1.89 2.33
N GLY A 115 -3.84 -1.79 2.62
CA GLY A 115 -2.77 -2.13 1.68
C GLY A 115 -1.89 -3.24 2.25
N ILE A 116 -1.66 -4.30 1.49
CA ILE A 116 -0.83 -5.43 1.94
C ILE A 116 0.26 -5.69 0.90
N MET A 117 1.51 -5.53 1.33
CA MET A 117 2.67 -5.86 0.50
C MET A 117 2.89 -7.37 0.43
N ASP A 118 3.43 -7.86 -0.68
CA ASP A 118 3.76 -9.26 -0.89
C ASP A 118 5.25 -9.44 -1.15
N PHE A 119 5.95 -10.08 -0.21
CA PHE A 119 7.38 -10.31 -0.32
C PHE A 119 7.74 -11.27 -1.46
N ASN A 120 6.82 -12.15 -1.88
CA ASN A 120 7.07 -13.09 -2.97
C ASN A 120 7.23 -12.37 -4.32
N PHE A 121 6.69 -11.16 -4.46
CA PHE A 121 6.87 -10.34 -5.66
C PHE A 121 8.17 -9.55 -5.56
N MET A 122 9.26 -10.09 -6.14
CA MET A 122 10.56 -9.42 -6.21
C MET A 122 11.05 -8.87 -4.85
N GLY A 123 10.87 -9.65 -3.78
CA GLY A 123 11.26 -9.27 -2.42
C GLY A 123 10.43 -8.14 -1.83
N GLY A 124 9.18 -7.96 -2.28
CA GLY A 124 8.32 -6.87 -1.81
C GLY A 124 8.86 -5.49 -2.16
N SER A 125 9.75 -5.39 -3.16
CA SER A 125 10.48 -4.15 -3.41
C SER A 125 9.55 -3.03 -3.86
N MET A 126 9.68 -1.83 -3.28
CA MET A 126 8.86 -0.68 -3.64
C MET A 126 9.33 -0.05 -4.95
N GLY A 127 8.51 -0.15 -5.99
CA GLY A 127 8.66 0.55 -7.27
C GLY A 127 7.56 1.59 -7.48
N SER A 128 7.49 2.15 -8.69
CA SER A 128 6.55 3.22 -9.06
C SER A 128 5.09 2.81 -8.88
N VAL A 129 4.74 1.57 -9.23
CA VAL A 129 3.36 1.07 -9.09
C VAL A 129 2.99 0.82 -7.64
N VAL A 130 3.87 0.22 -6.83
CA VAL A 130 3.65 0.16 -5.36
C VAL A 130 3.38 1.55 -4.80
N GLY A 131 4.21 2.55 -5.15
CA GLY A 131 4.03 3.91 -4.66
C GLY A 131 2.74 4.58 -5.13
N GLU A 132 2.35 4.38 -6.40
CA GLU A 132 1.07 4.85 -6.94
C GLU A 132 -0.13 4.20 -6.23
N LYS A 133 -0.16 2.88 -6.07
CA LYS A 133 -1.27 2.16 -5.42
C LYS A 133 -1.47 2.59 -3.97
N ILE A 134 -0.38 2.74 -3.21
CA ILE A 134 -0.43 3.24 -1.84
C ILE A 134 -0.95 4.68 -1.81
N THR A 135 -0.44 5.55 -2.70
CA THR A 135 -0.86 6.96 -2.74
C THR A 135 -2.35 7.09 -3.05
N ARG A 136 -2.85 6.35 -4.05
CA ARG A 136 -4.29 6.32 -4.39
C ARG A 136 -5.15 5.83 -3.24
N LEU A 137 -4.69 4.80 -2.51
CA LEU A 137 -5.38 4.29 -1.33
C LEU A 137 -5.47 5.36 -0.24
N ILE A 138 -4.36 6.08 0.03
CA ILE A 138 -4.34 7.17 1.03
C ILE A 138 -5.27 8.31 0.62
N GLU A 139 -5.22 8.73 -0.64
CA GLU A 139 -6.10 9.79 -1.17
C GLU A 139 -7.56 9.39 -1.08
N TYR A 140 -7.90 8.15 -1.42
CA TYR A 140 -9.25 7.62 -1.28
C TYR A 140 -9.68 7.59 0.19
N ALA A 141 -8.84 7.06 1.08
CA ALA A 141 -9.12 6.98 2.51
C ALA A 141 -9.33 8.37 3.14
N ALA A 142 -8.54 9.37 2.74
CA ALA A 142 -8.71 10.74 3.19
C ALA A 142 -10.06 11.35 2.77
N ASN A 143 -10.50 11.08 1.54
CA ASN A 143 -11.76 11.61 1.01
C ASN A 143 -12.98 10.94 1.62
N GLU A 144 -12.93 9.62 1.82
CA GLU A 144 -14.03 8.85 2.41
C GLU A 144 -14.00 8.83 3.95
N GLY A 145 -12.96 9.36 4.58
CA GLY A 145 -12.83 9.35 6.05
C GLY A 145 -12.53 7.96 6.62
N LEU A 146 -11.86 7.09 5.87
CA LEU A 146 -11.56 5.71 6.26
C LEU A 146 -10.24 5.62 7.02
N ILE A 147 -10.18 4.71 7.98
CA ILE A 147 -8.94 4.36 8.68
C ILE A 147 -8.03 3.57 7.73
N LEU A 148 -6.75 3.91 7.70
CA LEU A 148 -5.75 3.33 6.83
C LEU A 148 -4.91 2.31 7.58
N ILE A 149 -4.76 1.11 7.02
CA ILE A 149 -3.89 0.07 7.52
C ILE A 149 -2.94 -0.37 6.41
N LEU A 150 -1.63 -0.33 6.66
CA LEU A 150 -0.61 -0.85 5.72
C LEU A 150 0.18 -1.99 6.35
N VAL A 151 0.09 -3.18 5.74
CA VAL A 151 0.94 -4.33 6.08
C VAL A 151 2.20 -4.30 5.21
N CYS A 152 3.32 -4.03 5.85
CA CYS A 152 4.61 -3.82 5.21
C CYS A 152 5.42 -5.13 5.20
N ALA A 153 5.91 -5.49 4.01
CA ALA A 153 6.79 -6.63 3.77
C ALA A 153 7.70 -6.26 2.59
N SER A 154 8.96 -5.92 2.85
CA SER A 154 9.87 -5.41 1.81
C SER A 154 11.35 -5.61 2.12
N GLY A 155 12.10 -5.93 1.07
CA GLY A 155 13.57 -5.86 1.04
C GLY A 155 14.13 -4.48 0.68
N GLY A 156 13.28 -3.47 0.44
CA GLY A 156 13.70 -2.10 0.14
C GLY A 156 13.15 -1.53 -1.18
N ALA A 157 13.84 -0.54 -1.73
CA ALA A 157 13.45 0.12 -2.98
C ALA A 157 13.81 -0.74 -4.20
N ARG A 158 12.97 -0.70 -5.24
CA ARG A 158 13.20 -1.49 -6.46
C ARG A 158 14.30 -0.87 -7.32
N MET A 159 15.50 -1.42 -7.22
CA MET A 159 16.68 -0.91 -7.93
C MET A 159 16.51 -0.83 -9.45
N HIS A 160 15.71 -1.73 -10.04
CA HIS A 160 15.44 -1.77 -11.48
C HIS A 160 14.77 -0.50 -12.02
N GLU A 161 14.00 0.22 -11.19
CA GLU A 161 13.37 1.49 -11.57
C GLU A 161 14.19 2.72 -11.09
N GLY A 162 15.34 2.49 -10.44
CA GLY A 162 16.30 3.51 -10.06
C GLY A 162 15.71 4.62 -9.17
N ILE A 163 15.90 5.87 -9.58
CA ILE A 163 15.44 7.06 -8.85
C ILE A 163 13.91 7.10 -8.68
N LEU A 164 13.16 6.49 -9.60
CA LEU A 164 11.69 6.46 -9.52
C LEU A 164 11.23 5.75 -8.25
N SER A 165 11.90 4.65 -7.89
CA SER A 165 11.64 3.91 -6.64
C SER A 165 11.95 4.75 -5.41
N LEU A 166 13.06 5.50 -5.43
CA LEU A 166 13.43 6.36 -4.29
C LEU A 166 12.39 7.48 -4.09
N MET A 167 11.90 8.08 -5.17
CA MET A 167 10.90 9.15 -5.10
C MET A 167 9.55 8.69 -4.55
N GLN A 168 9.25 7.39 -4.58
CA GLN A 168 8.03 6.87 -3.96
C GLN A 168 8.02 7.07 -2.45
N MET A 169 9.19 7.06 -1.79
CA MET A 169 9.29 7.40 -0.36
C MET A 169 8.70 8.78 -0.10
N ALA A 170 9.19 9.79 -0.83
CA ALA A 170 8.74 11.17 -0.66
C ALA A 170 7.26 11.34 -1.03
N LYS A 171 6.80 10.68 -2.10
CA LYS A 171 5.42 10.74 -2.56
C LYS A 171 4.44 10.22 -1.51
N ILE A 172 4.68 9.01 -1.00
CA ILE A 172 3.79 8.39 -0.01
C ILE A 172 3.83 9.19 1.30
N SER A 173 5.01 9.60 1.77
CA SER A 173 5.13 10.41 2.98
C SER A 173 4.40 11.76 2.86
N ALA A 174 4.42 12.39 1.68
CA ALA A 174 3.67 13.62 1.44
C ALA A 174 2.15 13.39 1.48
N ALA A 175 1.67 12.29 0.92
CA ALA A 175 0.25 11.91 0.98
C ALA A 175 -0.19 11.59 2.42
N LEU A 176 0.62 10.83 3.18
CA LEU A 176 0.38 10.54 4.59
C LEU A 176 0.35 11.81 5.45
N ASN A 177 1.24 12.76 5.19
CA ASN A 177 1.24 14.04 5.90
C ASN A 177 -0.09 14.81 5.70
N ILE A 178 -0.70 14.73 4.52
CA ILE A 178 -2.02 15.33 4.29
C ILE A 178 -3.10 14.52 5.01
N TYR A 179 -3.06 13.20 4.91
CA TYR A 179 -4.00 12.29 5.58
C TYR A 179 -4.02 12.49 7.11
N GLN A 180 -2.86 12.48 7.76
CA GLN A 180 -2.76 12.64 9.22
C GLN A 180 -3.03 14.09 9.66
N ASN A 181 -2.41 15.09 9.04
CA ASN A 181 -2.47 16.47 9.56
C ASN A 181 -3.64 17.32 9.02
N HIS A 182 -4.28 16.93 7.92
CA HIS A 182 -5.40 17.67 7.33
C HIS A 182 -6.72 16.91 7.41
N ALA A 183 -6.70 15.59 7.16
CA ALA A 183 -7.88 14.76 7.32
C ALA A 183 -8.10 14.32 8.79
N ASN A 184 -7.03 14.34 9.61
CA ASN A 184 -7.02 13.91 11.02
C ASN A 184 -7.50 12.46 11.20
N LEU A 185 -7.10 11.59 10.26
CA LEU A 185 -7.46 10.18 10.25
C LEU A 185 -6.30 9.33 10.74
N MET A 186 -6.63 8.21 11.39
CA MET A 186 -5.66 7.28 11.93
C MET A 186 -5.01 6.41 10.85
N TYR A 187 -3.71 6.23 10.94
CA TYR A 187 -2.91 5.34 10.13
C TYR A 187 -2.20 4.30 11.01
N ILE A 188 -2.48 3.02 10.78
CA ILE A 188 -1.82 1.89 11.46
C ILE A 188 -0.83 1.23 10.50
N SER A 189 0.44 1.14 10.93
CA SER A 189 1.49 0.42 10.19
C SER A 189 1.74 -0.93 10.84
N ILE A 190 1.66 -2.00 10.05
CA ILE A 190 1.92 -3.38 10.51
C ILE A 190 3.19 -3.88 9.83
N LEU A 191 4.22 -4.14 10.61
CA LEU A 191 5.54 -4.54 10.14
C LEU A 191 5.69 -6.04 10.21
N THR A 192 5.95 -6.65 9.06
CA THR A 192 6.18 -8.09 8.96
C THR A 192 7.62 -8.38 8.58
N SER A 193 8.02 -9.64 8.68
CA SER A 193 9.39 -10.06 8.40
C SER A 193 9.58 -10.42 6.92
N PRO A 194 10.50 -9.75 6.18
CA PRO A 194 11.31 -8.59 6.56
C PRO A 194 10.68 -7.25 6.16
N THR A 195 11.00 -6.17 6.88
CA THR A 195 10.71 -4.78 6.48
C THR A 195 11.98 -3.93 6.53
N THR A 196 12.61 -3.73 5.37
CA THR A 196 13.93 -3.08 5.28
C THR A 196 14.03 -1.98 4.20
N GLY A 197 15.13 -1.23 4.22
CA GLY A 197 15.45 -0.23 3.19
C GLY A 197 14.52 0.98 3.14
N GLY A 198 14.11 1.36 1.91
CA GLY A 198 13.29 2.56 1.70
C GLY A 198 11.90 2.49 2.33
N VAL A 199 11.33 1.30 2.51
CA VAL A 199 10.00 1.13 3.10
C VAL A 199 10.01 1.46 4.59
N THR A 200 10.94 0.90 5.36
CA THR A 200 11.15 1.27 6.78
C THR A 200 11.49 2.76 6.95
N ALA A 201 12.30 3.36 6.08
CA ALA A 201 12.62 4.78 6.14
C ALA A 201 11.54 5.72 5.55
N SER A 202 10.34 5.22 5.28
CA SER A 202 9.22 6.02 4.79
C SER A 202 7.92 5.60 5.50
N PHE A 203 6.89 5.20 4.76
CA PHE A 203 5.54 5.00 5.29
C PHE A 203 5.44 3.95 6.39
N ALA A 204 6.32 2.94 6.44
CA ALA A 204 6.25 1.90 7.45
C ALA A 204 6.52 2.43 8.88
N MET A 205 7.29 3.52 9.03
CA MET A 205 7.61 4.14 10.33
C MET A 205 6.85 5.46 10.56
N LEU A 206 5.82 5.76 9.76
CA LEU A 206 5.02 6.99 9.87
C LEU A 206 3.60 6.72 10.39
N GLY A 207 3.36 5.53 10.94
CA GLY A 207 2.08 5.17 11.57
C GLY A 207 1.82 5.99 12.82
N ASP A 208 0.56 6.30 13.09
CA ASP A 208 0.12 6.77 14.42
C ASP A 208 0.27 5.66 15.46
N ILE A 209 0.09 4.40 15.01
CA ILE A 209 0.41 3.19 15.77
C ILE A 209 1.22 2.26 14.85
N ILE A 210 2.38 1.83 15.35
CA ILE A 210 3.31 0.94 14.67
C ILE A 210 3.33 -0.41 15.40
N ILE A 211 2.78 -1.42 14.73
CA ILE A 211 2.65 -2.79 15.23
C ILE A 211 3.66 -3.66 14.49
N ALA A 212 4.34 -4.56 15.19
CA ALA A 212 5.19 -5.58 14.56
C ALA A 212 4.74 -6.99 14.90
N GLU A 213 5.03 -7.94 13.99
CA GLU A 213 4.94 -9.36 14.30
C GLU A 213 6.14 -9.82 15.16
N PRO A 214 5.99 -10.82 16.04
CA PRO A 214 7.09 -11.38 16.81
C PRO A 214 8.27 -11.81 15.95
N ASN A 215 9.49 -11.53 16.40
CA ASN A 215 10.75 -11.82 15.70
C ASN A 215 10.86 -11.22 14.29
N ALA A 216 10.05 -10.23 13.93
CA ALA A 216 10.14 -9.61 12.61
C ALA A 216 11.47 -8.86 12.44
N LEU A 217 12.11 -9.05 11.28
CA LEU A 217 13.34 -8.34 10.94
C LEU A 217 13.01 -6.97 10.34
N ILE A 218 13.31 -5.91 11.07
CA ILE A 218 13.00 -4.53 10.69
C ILE A 218 14.25 -3.68 10.79
N GLY A 219 14.60 -2.96 9.71
CA GLY A 219 15.73 -2.03 9.76
C GLY A 219 16.15 -1.44 8.43
N PHE A 220 16.73 -0.24 8.48
CA PHE A 220 17.08 0.51 7.27
C PHE A 220 18.12 -0.20 6.40
N ALA A 221 19.26 -0.58 6.99
CA ALA A 221 20.31 -1.31 6.31
C ALA A 221 20.31 -2.77 6.76
N GLY A 222 20.60 -3.70 5.85
CA GLY A 222 20.71 -5.11 6.21
C GLY A 222 21.90 -5.38 7.13
N ARG A 223 21.73 -6.30 8.08
CA ARG A 223 22.76 -6.74 9.06
C ARG A 223 24.16 -6.88 8.46
N ARG A 224 24.26 -7.57 7.31
CA ARG A 224 25.52 -7.80 6.58
C ARG A 224 26.27 -6.50 6.25
N VAL A 225 25.56 -5.46 5.81
CA VAL A 225 26.16 -4.18 5.41
C VAL A 225 26.69 -3.43 6.64
N ILE A 226 25.96 -3.52 7.76
CA ILE A 226 26.33 -2.87 9.01
C ILE A 226 27.57 -3.53 9.62
N GLU A 227 27.61 -4.86 9.72
CA GLU A 227 28.77 -5.61 10.23
C GLU A 227 30.03 -5.34 9.40
N GLN A 228 29.91 -5.26 8.07
CA GLN A 228 31.03 -4.92 7.20
C GLN A 228 31.54 -3.49 7.39
N THR A 229 30.65 -2.55 7.72
CA THR A 229 31.02 -1.14 7.91
C THR A 229 31.66 -0.90 9.27
N LEU A 230 31.09 -1.50 10.32
CA LEU A 230 31.58 -1.35 11.70
C LEU A 230 32.74 -2.28 12.04
N GLN A 231 32.95 -3.35 11.27
CA GLN A 231 33.93 -4.40 11.56
C GLN A 231 33.71 -5.07 12.93
N GLU A 232 32.45 -5.10 13.36
CA GLU A 232 32.02 -5.66 14.64
C GLU A 232 30.86 -6.64 14.43
N LYS A 233 30.75 -7.63 15.33
CA LYS A 233 29.61 -8.55 15.34
C LYS A 233 28.44 -7.89 16.06
N LEU A 234 27.28 -7.89 15.40
CA LEU A 234 26.06 -7.36 16.00
C LEU A 234 25.43 -8.38 16.94
N PRO A 235 24.66 -7.94 17.94
CA PRO A 235 23.87 -8.83 18.80
C PRO A 235 22.97 -9.78 17.99
N GLU A 236 22.66 -10.96 18.52
CA GLU A 236 21.80 -11.92 17.79
C GLU A 236 20.41 -11.35 17.52
N ASN A 237 19.82 -10.67 18.51
CA ASN A 237 18.51 -10.02 18.44
C ASN A 237 18.52 -8.66 17.71
N PHE A 238 19.65 -8.22 17.14
CA PHE A 238 19.71 -6.93 16.45
C PHE A 238 18.68 -6.88 15.30
N GLN A 239 17.94 -5.77 15.19
CA GLN A 239 16.86 -5.55 14.21
C GLN A 239 15.62 -6.44 14.35
N THR A 240 15.49 -7.21 15.45
CA THR A 240 14.24 -7.92 15.76
C THR A 240 13.18 -6.95 16.28
N ALA A 241 11.90 -7.30 16.14
CA ALA A 241 10.79 -6.53 16.69
C ALA A 241 10.99 -6.24 18.20
N GLU A 242 11.43 -7.23 18.96
CA GLU A 242 11.72 -7.12 20.39
C GLU A 242 12.81 -6.08 20.67
N TYR A 243 13.89 -6.11 19.88
CA TYR A 243 14.95 -5.10 19.95
C TYR A 243 14.43 -3.70 19.62
N LEU A 244 13.61 -3.53 18.57
CA LEU A 244 13.07 -2.23 18.21
C LEU A 244 12.10 -1.68 19.25
N LEU A 245 11.29 -2.54 19.89
CA LEU A 245 10.38 -2.16 20.97
C LEU A 245 11.16 -1.63 22.19
N GLU A 246 12.25 -2.31 22.58
CA GLU A 246 13.13 -1.85 23.67
C GLU A 246 13.75 -0.47 23.40
N HIS A 247 13.93 -0.11 22.13
CA HIS A 247 14.47 1.18 21.70
C HIS A 247 13.39 2.24 21.41
N GLY A 248 12.11 1.92 21.68
CA GLY A 248 11.00 2.85 21.52
C GLY A 248 10.64 3.19 20.07
N LEU A 249 10.95 2.29 19.13
CA LEU A 249 10.62 2.47 17.70
C LEU A 249 9.29 1.80 17.31
N LEU A 250 8.73 0.96 18.17
CA LEU A 250 7.47 0.26 17.97
C LEU A 250 6.56 0.51 19.16
N ASP A 251 5.24 0.46 18.94
CA ASP A 251 4.25 0.58 20.00
C ASP A 251 3.87 -0.79 20.56
N LEU A 252 3.67 -1.78 19.68
CA LEU A 252 3.15 -3.10 20.04
C LEU A 252 3.82 -4.22 19.23
N ILE A 253 3.99 -5.38 19.88
CA ILE A 253 4.32 -6.64 19.20
C ILE A 253 3.14 -7.58 19.37
N ILE A 254 2.52 -7.99 18.27
CA ILE A 254 1.26 -8.75 18.29
C ILE A 254 1.42 -10.03 17.47
N PRO A 255 1.23 -11.22 18.08
CA PRO A 255 1.17 -12.48 17.34
C PRO A 255 -0.01 -12.49 16.36
N ARG A 256 0.15 -13.17 15.22
CA ARG A 256 -0.85 -13.20 14.13
C ARG A 256 -2.24 -13.65 14.59
N GLU A 257 -2.28 -14.59 15.52
CA GLU A 257 -3.51 -15.16 16.09
C GLU A 257 -4.40 -14.13 16.78
N PHE A 258 -3.83 -13.02 17.28
CA PHE A 258 -4.54 -11.97 18.00
C PHE A 258 -4.58 -10.64 17.22
N LEU A 259 -4.05 -10.63 16.00
CA LEU A 259 -3.84 -9.40 15.25
C LEU A 259 -5.16 -8.75 14.85
N LYS A 260 -6.16 -9.54 14.42
CA LYS A 260 -7.47 -9.01 14.00
C LYS A 260 -8.20 -8.39 15.19
N GLU A 261 -8.22 -9.10 16.31
CA GLU A 261 -8.87 -8.69 17.56
C GLU A 261 -8.21 -7.44 18.16
N ALA A 262 -6.88 -7.40 18.19
CA ALA A 262 -6.17 -6.24 18.72
C ALA A 262 -6.36 -4.99 17.84
N ILE A 263 -6.39 -5.15 16.51
CA ILE A 263 -6.74 -4.05 15.61
C ILE A 263 -8.16 -3.59 15.89
N TYR A 264 -9.12 -4.51 16.02
CA TYR A 264 -10.50 -4.16 16.34
C TYR A 264 -10.61 -3.34 17.63
N GLU A 265 -9.94 -3.74 18.71
CA GLU A 265 -9.94 -2.98 19.97
C GLU A 265 -9.38 -1.56 19.80
N ILE A 266 -8.30 -1.40 19.04
CA ILE A 266 -7.73 -0.09 18.70
C ILE A 266 -8.74 0.76 17.93
N LEU A 267 -9.40 0.18 16.93
CA LEU A 267 -10.39 0.87 16.10
C LEU A 267 -11.64 1.25 16.91
N ASP A 268 -12.10 0.39 17.81
CA ASP A 268 -13.25 0.65 18.67
C ASP A 268 -12.97 1.81 19.64
N ILE A 269 -11.78 1.83 20.26
CA ILE A 269 -11.33 2.95 21.09
C ILE A 269 -11.30 4.24 20.26
N TYR A 270 -10.73 4.20 19.04
CA TYR A 270 -10.66 5.37 18.17
C TYR A 270 -12.04 5.92 17.81
N LYS A 271 -13.01 5.05 17.48
CA LYS A 271 -14.40 5.45 17.20
C LYS A 271 -15.08 6.14 18.38
N GLN A 272 -14.75 5.75 19.61
CA GLN A 272 -15.33 6.33 20.82
C GLN A 272 -14.74 7.71 21.16
N THR A 273 -13.66 8.13 20.50
CA THR A 273 -13.03 9.42 20.79
C THR A 273 -13.92 10.60 20.36
N ALA A 274 -14.18 11.52 21.30
CA ALA A 274 -15.09 12.65 21.12
C ALA A 274 -14.50 13.82 20.29
N PHE A 275 -13.26 13.72 19.82
CA PHE A 275 -12.54 14.80 19.13
C PHE A 275 -12.65 14.68 17.61
N THR A 276 -13.86 14.89 17.07
CA THR A 276 -14.03 15.10 15.63
C THR A 276 -13.66 16.53 15.28
N TYR A 277 -12.39 16.76 14.90
CA TYR A 277 -12.00 18.01 14.24
C TYR A 277 -12.61 18.05 12.83
N PRO A 278 -13.02 19.22 12.32
CA PRO A 278 -13.48 19.33 10.94
C PRO A 278 -12.33 18.98 9.99
N SER A 279 -12.37 17.78 9.43
CA SER A 279 -11.46 17.31 8.38
C SER A 279 -11.56 18.27 7.20
N LYS A 280 -10.44 18.87 6.79
CA LYS A 280 -10.37 19.70 5.59
C LYS A 280 -9.32 19.12 4.68
N VAL A 281 -9.75 18.16 3.86
CA VAL A 281 -8.92 17.67 2.76
C VAL A 281 -8.73 18.81 1.75
N PRO A 282 -7.48 19.19 1.41
CA PRO A 282 -7.25 20.23 0.41
C PRO A 282 -7.90 19.86 -0.94
N SER A 283 -8.47 20.83 -1.66
CA SER A 283 -9.21 20.55 -2.90
C SER A 283 -8.37 19.93 -4.03
N TYR A 284 -7.05 20.02 -3.96
CA TYR A 284 -6.12 19.37 -4.89
C TYR A 284 -5.78 17.92 -4.49
N PHE A 285 -6.17 17.48 -3.29
CA PHE A 285 -6.02 16.12 -2.78
C PHE A 285 -7.28 15.29 -3.09
N SER A 286 -7.75 15.40 -4.33
CA SER A 286 -8.84 14.54 -4.83
C SER A 286 -8.21 13.30 -5.47
N PRO A 287 -8.88 12.13 -5.42
CA PRO A 287 -8.33 10.92 -6.02
C PRO A 287 -8.09 11.17 -7.50
N CYS A 288 -6.97 10.67 -8.04
CA CYS A 288 -6.84 10.57 -9.48
C CYS A 288 -8.08 9.87 -10.06
N LEU A 289 -8.66 10.47 -11.09
CA LEU A 289 -9.87 9.98 -11.72
C LEU A 289 -9.67 8.51 -12.10
N ASN A 290 -10.59 7.62 -11.72
CA ASN A 290 -10.56 6.23 -12.21
C ASN A 290 -10.56 6.25 -13.76
N LEU A 291 -9.90 5.30 -14.41
CA LEU A 291 -9.84 5.15 -15.88
C LEU A 291 -11.21 5.31 -16.57
N LEU A 292 -12.28 4.84 -15.93
CA LEU A 292 -13.65 5.01 -16.43
C LEU A 292 -14.11 6.48 -16.39
N THR A 293 -13.74 7.20 -15.35
CA THR A 293 -14.04 8.63 -15.18
C THR A 293 -13.15 9.46 -16.09
N GLU A 294 -11.87 9.12 -16.25
CA GLU A 294 -10.95 9.72 -17.23
C GLU A 294 -11.47 9.54 -18.65
N GLU A 295 -11.85 8.32 -19.05
CA GLU A 295 -12.37 8.03 -20.38
C GLU A 295 -13.73 8.70 -20.61
N LYS A 296 -14.59 8.80 -19.58
CA LYS A 296 -15.82 9.60 -19.65
C LYS A 296 -15.51 11.07 -19.90
N ILE A 297 -14.56 11.65 -19.15
CA ILE A 297 -14.12 13.04 -19.30
C ILE A 297 -13.48 13.27 -20.67
N ARG A 298 -12.68 12.32 -21.17
CA ARG A 298 -12.09 12.38 -22.50
C ARG A 298 -13.17 12.45 -23.57
N ARG A 299 -14.19 11.61 -23.49
CA ARG A 299 -15.32 11.59 -24.43
C ARG A 299 -16.20 12.84 -24.35
N THR A 300 -16.47 13.36 -23.15
CA THR A 300 -17.22 14.63 -23.01
C THR A 300 -16.40 15.85 -23.44
N SER A 301 -15.07 15.83 -23.26
CA SER A 301 -14.15 16.87 -23.73
C SER A 301 -14.03 16.89 -25.26
N GLU A 302 -13.97 15.72 -25.91
CA GLU A 302 -13.95 15.61 -27.38
C GLU A 302 -15.26 16.14 -28.02
N ALA A 303 -16.39 16.02 -27.31
CA ALA A 303 -17.71 16.46 -27.77
C ALA A 303 -18.01 17.96 -27.57
N ASN A 304 -17.26 18.67 -26.71
CA ASN A 304 -17.55 20.07 -26.36
C ASN A 304 -16.40 21.03 -26.78
N PRO A 305 -16.60 21.89 -27.79
CA PRO A 305 -15.54 22.76 -28.33
C PRO A 305 -15.02 23.81 -27.34
N TYR A 306 -15.72 24.09 -26.23
CA TYR A 306 -15.25 25.01 -25.18
C TYR A 306 -14.22 24.37 -24.24
N LEU A 307 -14.29 23.05 -24.00
CA LEU A 307 -13.36 22.32 -23.12
C LEU A 307 -11.96 22.17 -23.74
N LYS A 308 -11.85 22.17 -25.08
CA LYS A 308 -10.56 22.19 -25.80
C LYS A 308 -9.67 23.41 -25.49
N LYS A 309 -10.24 24.50 -24.96
CA LYS A 309 -9.51 25.75 -24.65
C LYS A 309 -8.99 25.82 -23.22
N LEU A 310 -9.29 24.85 -22.36
CA LEU A 310 -8.78 24.82 -20.99
C LEU A 310 -7.32 24.30 -20.98
N PRO A 311 -6.35 25.07 -20.44
CA PRO A 311 -4.92 24.77 -20.56
C PRO A 311 -4.50 23.47 -19.84
N PHE A 312 -5.33 22.95 -18.94
CA PHE A 312 -5.04 21.75 -18.16
C PHE A 312 -5.04 20.45 -19.01
N LEU A 313 -5.82 20.40 -20.10
CA LEU A 313 -5.93 19.21 -20.96
C LEU A 313 -4.80 19.10 -21.99
N ASN A 314 -4.15 20.20 -22.35
CA ASN A 314 -3.12 20.23 -23.40
C ASN A 314 -1.68 20.10 -22.87
N GLN A 315 -1.44 20.21 -21.56
CA GLN A 315 -0.07 20.18 -21.02
C GLN A 315 0.54 18.77 -20.91
N ASN A 316 -0.25 17.70 -21.07
CA ASN A 316 0.26 16.32 -21.08
C ASN A 316 0.36 15.67 -22.48
N LEU A 317 0.18 16.44 -23.56
CA LEU A 317 0.12 15.88 -24.93
C LEU A 317 1.15 16.42 -25.93
N GLY A 318 2.20 17.15 -25.51
CA GLY A 318 3.24 17.59 -26.44
C GLY A 318 4.54 17.99 -25.75
N GLY A 319 5.66 17.46 -26.24
CA GLY A 319 6.98 17.61 -25.64
C GLY A 319 7.44 19.06 -25.42
N ALA A 320 8.22 19.23 -24.34
CA ALA A 320 9.17 20.30 -24.06
C ALA A 320 8.73 21.75 -24.40
N ARG A 321 8.36 22.52 -23.36
CA ARG A 321 9.03 23.76 -22.93
C ARG A 321 8.36 24.36 -21.70
N ALA A 322 9.19 24.80 -20.76
CA ALA A 322 8.81 25.47 -19.53
C ALA A 322 8.22 26.87 -19.77
N SER A 323 7.27 27.28 -18.92
CA SER A 323 7.35 28.53 -18.12
C SER A 323 6.13 28.69 -17.21
N ALA A 324 6.38 29.18 -16.01
CA ALA A 324 5.47 29.39 -14.89
C ALA A 324 4.32 30.38 -15.16
N GLY A 325 3.27 30.30 -14.33
CA GLY A 325 2.44 31.47 -13.99
C GLY A 325 0.93 31.27 -13.93
N ALA A 326 0.44 31.04 -12.71
CA ALA A 326 -0.86 31.50 -12.16
C ALA A 326 -2.19 30.89 -12.63
N LEU A 327 -3.07 30.76 -11.62
CA LEU A 327 -4.54 30.63 -11.63
C LEU A 327 -5.15 29.22 -11.57
N LEU A 328 -5.08 28.65 -10.36
CA LEU A 328 -6.22 28.18 -9.57
C LEU A 328 -7.60 28.42 -10.23
N TYR A 329 -8.29 27.35 -10.67
CA TYR A 329 -9.74 27.39 -10.73
C TYR A 329 -10.36 26.07 -10.23
N ASN A 330 -11.02 26.24 -9.09
CA ASN A 330 -11.79 25.35 -8.24
C ASN A 330 -12.45 24.10 -8.90
N PRO A 331 -11.99 22.86 -8.59
CA PRO A 331 -12.58 21.61 -9.11
C PRO A 331 -14.01 21.33 -8.63
N GLN A 332 -14.46 21.97 -7.54
CA GLN A 332 -15.85 21.83 -7.06
C GLN A 332 -16.88 22.38 -8.06
N LYS A 333 -16.54 23.43 -8.82
CA LYS A 333 -17.43 23.98 -9.86
C LYS A 333 -17.60 23.03 -11.04
N LEU A 334 -16.55 22.26 -11.37
CA LEU A 334 -16.61 21.26 -12.44
C LEU A 334 -17.49 20.07 -12.02
N PHE A 335 -17.40 19.65 -10.76
CA PHE A 335 -18.21 18.57 -10.19
C PHE A 335 -19.70 18.95 -10.12
N GLN A 336 -20.03 20.18 -9.71
CA GLN A 336 -21.41 20.70 -9.69
C GLN A 336 -22.03 20.85 -11.09
N PHE A 337 -21.21 21.15 -12.11
CA PHE A 337 -21.65 21.20 -13.51
C PHE A 337 -21.94 19.80 -14.08
N LEU A 338 -21.08 18.82 -13.79
CA LEU A 338 -21.23 17.44 -14.27
C LEU A 338 -22.42 16.71 -13.64
N ASN A 339 -22.82 17.06 -12.42
CA ASN A 339 -24.00 16.50 -11.74
C ASN A 339 -25.31 17.24 -12.07
N GLY A 340 -25.32 18.15 -13.06
CA GLY A 340 -26.53 18.80 -13.58
C GLY A 340 -27.22 19.76 -12.61
N SER A 341 -26.55 20.19 -11.53
CA SER A 341 -27.16 20.97 -10.44
C SER A 341 -27.01 22.48 -10.63
N MET A 342 -26.32 22.94 -11.67
CA MET A 342 -26.05 24.35 -11.92
C MET A 342 -27.02 24.90 -12.97
N VAL A 343 -28.01 25.69 -12.55
CA VAL A 343 -28.82 26.52 -13.45
C VAL A 343 -27.98 27.74 -13.80
N LEU A 344 -27.70 27.94 -15.08
CA LEU A 344 -26.97 29.12 -15.58
C LEU A 344 -27.88 30.35 -15.53
N GLY A 345 -27.82 31.07 -14.41
CA GLY A 345 -28.35 32.42 -14.17
C GLY A 345 -27.98 32.78 -12.73
N GLU A 346 -27.37 33.90 -12.39
CA GLU A 346 -27.35 35.22 -12.99
C GLU A 346 -25.90 35.73 -13.04
N GLN A 347 -25.59 36.49 -14.09
CA GLN A 347 -24.45 37.40 -14.06
C GLN A 347 -24.81 38.57 -13.14
N GLU A 348 -23.92 38.93 -12.22
CA GLU A 348 -23.45 40.29 -11.95
C GLU A 348 -22.69 40.38 -10.60
N PRO A 349 -21.88 41.43 -10.36
CA PRO A 349 -21.29 42.40 -11.29
C PRO A 349 -19.77 42.21 -11.50
#